data_AF-A0A7R8UL20-F1
#
_entry.id   AF-A0A7R8UL20-F1
#
_cell.length_a   1.000
_cell.length_b   1.000
_cell.length_c   1.000
_cell.angle_alpha   90.00
_cell.angle_beta   90.00
_cell.angle_gamma   90.00
#
_symmetry.space_group_name_H-M   'P 1'
#
loop_
_entity.id
_entity.type
_entity.pdbx_description
1 polymer ?
#
loop_
_entity_poly.entity_id
_entity_poly.type
_entity_poly.pdbx_seq_one_letter_code
_entity_poly.pdbx_strand_id
1 'polypeptide(L)'
;MFVFAIITPPHPPTSLSLQHQNQHFAIKHSQPWNPYFAYAGLLSGKGEGDCFKEAEARRRNVLRKKVVRNQRGVIGTPPPVCGRKHEDVQTDKYLEELFEKPPEIEIGCQTDLFLYRPPSPPFVPSKVGVDVETQIYDGDLFDFDVEVQPILESLVGHTIEQGLVEILHEEELAYIQYKKEELLALRETDLAEVRRLQAEEARFTAERHRRIRQDSIAKNLDAEMQDKVTAARLLQGHIANLVPAVLKQLEPLNEAENREELERKLCPWLTQQVAEEVGHMIDSREILTAIVKEILLQRAEMYDPDFTLASSEGMLVCVEENDTASAGSPTLSELSQVDEDPIANDYEASAAPTPQINVTSEASDKLDLEQEPEK
;
A
#
# COMPACT_ATOMS: atom_id res chain seq x y z
N MET A 1 -5.40 15.32 49.44
CA MET A 1 -6.68 14.82 48.90
C MET A 1 -6.45 14.45 47.45
N PHE A 2 -6.55 13.16 47.10
CA PHE A 2 -6.57 12.70 45.71
C PHE A 2 -7.98 12.22 45.41
N VAL A 3 -8.55 12.64 44.29
CA VAL A 3 -9.83 12.11 43.77
C VAL A 3 -9.55 11.54 42.40
N PHE A 4 -9.49 10.21 42.32
CA PHE A 4 -9.44 9.48 41.05
C PHE A 4 -10.85 9.44 40.46
N ALA A 5 -11.03 10.07 39.30
CA ALA A 5 -12.24 9.88 38.49
C ALA A 5 -12.05 8.62 37.62
N ILE A 6 -12.71 7.53 37.99
CA ILE A 6 -12.72 6.29 37.21
C ILE A 6 -13.82 6.44 36.14
N ILE A 7 -13.44 6.43 34.86
CA ILE A 7 -14.37 6.42 33.73
C ILE A 7 -14.89 4.99 33.55
N THR A 8 -16.17 4.77 33.82
CA THR A 8 -16.86 3.49 33.58
C THR A 8 -17.53 3.50 32.20
N PRO A 9 -17.38 2.44 31.38
CA PRO A 9 -18.01 2.36 30.06
C PRO A 9 -19.53 2.07 30.16
N PRO A 10 -20.33 2.53 29.18
CA PRO A 10 -21.79 2.32 29.17
C PRO A 10 -22.15 0.84 28.98
N HIS A 11 -23.26 0.42 29.59
CA HIS A 11 -23.71 -0.97 29.63
C HIS A 11 -24.70 -1.25 28.49
N PRO A 12 -24.69 -2.45 27.87
CA PRO A 12 -25.69 -2.82 26.87
C PRO A 12 -27.07 -3.04 27.52
N PRO A 13 -28.18 -2.72 26.82
CA PRO A 13 -29.53 -2.90 27.35
C PRO A 13 -29.84 -4.39 27.59
N THR A 14 -30.41 -4.67 28.76
CA THR A 14 -30.73 -6.03 29.20
C THR A 14 -31.95 -6.57 28.44
N SER A 15 -31.78 -7.70 27.74
CA SER A 15 -32.90 -8.38 27.08
C SER A 15 -33.85 -9.00 28.12
N LEU A 16 -35.05 -8.42 28.24
CA LEU A 16 -36.12 -9.00 29.04
C LEU A 16 -36.65 -10.27 28.37
N SER A 17 -36.29 -11.43 28.91
CA SER A 17 -36.83 -12.73 28.48
C SER A 17 -38.29 -12.88 28.93
N LEU A 18 -39.22 -12.36 28.13
CA LEU A 18 -40.64 -12.64 28.25
C LEU A 18 -40.90 -14.12 27.89
N GLN A 19 -41.01 -14.97 28.92
CA GLN A 19 -41.52 -16.34 28.77
C GLN A 19 -43.01 -16.29 28.41
N HIS A 20 -43.31 -16.12 27.13
CA HIS A 20 -44.66 -16.31 26.62
C HIS A 20 -44.97 -17.80 26.54
N GLN A 21 -45.89 -18.25 27.39
CA GLN A 21 -46.31 -19.64 27.49
C GLN A 21 -47.29 -19.97 26.34
N ASN A 22 -46.75 -20.14 25.14
CA ASN A 22 -47.52 -20.41 23.93
C ASN A 22 -48.30 -21.73 24.05
N GLN A 23 -49.63 -21.62 24.16
CA GLN A 23 -50.52 -22.75 23.97
C GLN A 23 -50.51 -23.14 22.48
N HIS A 24 -50.25 -24.41 22.19
CA HIS A 24 -50.20 -24.93 20.83
C HIS A 24 -51.58 -24.91 20.16
N PHE A 25 -51.89 -23.85 19.42
CA PHE A 25 -52.86 -23.94 18.33
C PHE A 25 -52.18 -24.59 17.12
N ALA A 26 -52.62 -25.82 16.81
CA ALA A 26 -52.12 -26.58 15.67
C ALA A 26 -52.64 -26.00 14.34
N ILE A 27 -51.97 -24.96 13.84
CA ILE A 27 -52.15 -24.48 12.46
C ILE A 27 -51.71 -25.61 11.53
N LYS A 28 -52.67 -26.20 10.82
CA LYS A 28 -52.37 -27.17 9.76
C LYS A 28 -51.58 -26.45 8.67
N HIS A 29 -50.37 -26.93 8.36
CA HIS A 29 -49.56 -26.40 7.27
C HIS A 29 -50.35 -26.36 5.96
N SER A 30 -50.79 -25.17 5.55
CA SER A 30 -51.13 -24.90 4.16
C SER A 30 -49.83 -24.99 3.35
N GLN A 31 -49.85 -25.82 2.30
CA GLN A 31 -48.70 -25.92 1.40
C GLN A 31 -48.47 -24.55 0.72
N PRO A 32 -47.23 -24.04 0.66
CA PRO A 32 -46.95 -22.83 -0.09
C PRO A 32 -47.30 -23.05 -1.57
N TRP A 33 -47.91 -22.05 -2.19
CA TRP A 33 -48.37 -22.12 -3.57
C TRP A 33 -47.18 -22.33 -4.52
N ASN A 34 -47.18 -23.45 -5.25
CA ASN A 34 -46.11 -23.78 -6.20
C ASN A 34 -46.40 -23.11 -7.56
N PRO A 35 -45.61 -22.11 -7.98
CA PRO A 35 -45.85 -21.38 -9.24
C PRO A 35 -45.62 -22.24 -10.49
N TYR A 36 -45.08 -23.46 -10.34
CA TYR A 36 -44.81 -24.39 -11.44
C TYR A 36 -45.95 -25.38 -11.72
N PHE A 37 -47.09 -25.29 -11.03
CA PHE A 37 -48.24 -26.20 -11.21
C PHE A 37 -48.75 -26.24 -12.67
N ALA A 38 -48.69 -25.11 -13.38
CA ALA A 38 -49.10 -25.02 -14.78
C ALA A 38 -48.16 -25.75 -15.77
N TYR A 39 -46.91 -26.04 -15.38
CA TYR A 39 -45.90 -26.65 -16.27
C TYR A 39 -45.78 -28.17 -16.14
N ALA A 40 -46.36 -28.78 -15.10
CA ALA A 40 -46.35 -30.24 -14.91
C ALA A 40 -47.01 -31.00 -16.08
N GLY A 41 -48.00 -30.40 -16.74
CA GLY A 41 -48.68 -30.97 -17.91
C GLY A 41 -47.88 -30.91 -19.22
N LEU A 42 -46.79 -30.14 -19.30
CA LEU A 42 -46.06 -29.91 -20.54
C LEU A 42 -44.75 -30.73 -20.66
N LEU A 43 -44.29 -31.34 -19.56
CA LEU A 43 -43.11 -32.23 -19.54
C LEU A 43 -43.47 -33.72 -19.47
N SER A 44 -44.72 -34.07 -19.15
CA SER A 44 -45.23 -35.45 -19.25
C SER A 44 -45.89 -35.67 -20.61
N GLY A 45 -45.07 -35.87 -21.64
CA GLY A 45 -45.53 -36.16 -23.00
C GLY A 45 -46.19 -37.54 -23.14
N LYS A 46 -47.44 -37.68 -22.68
CA LYS A 46 -48.40 -38.75 -23.07
C LYS A 46 -49.81 -38.38 -22.65
N GLY A 47 -50.78 -38.54 -23.55
CA GLY A 47 -52.17 -38.18 -23.31
C GLY A 47 -52.90 -39.20 -22.44
N GLU A 48 -53.40 -38.74 -21.28
CA GLU A 48 -54.38 -39.47 -20.45
C GLU A 48 -55.55 -38.54 -20.04
N GLY A 49 -56.11 -37.82 -21.02
CA GLY A 49 -57.25 -36.90 -20.81
C GLY A 49 -58.64 -37.52 -21.02
N ASP A 50 -58.72 -38.66 -21.71
CA ASP A 50 -59.98 -39.20 -22.23
C ASP A 50 -60.53 -40.36 -21.40
N CYS A 51 -59.66 -41.20 -20.82
CA CYS A 51 -60.07 -42.39 -20.07
C CYS A 51 -60.92 -42.09 -18.82
N PHE A 52 -60.61 -41.00 -18.09
CA PHE A 52 -61.38 -40.58 -16.92
C PHE A 52 -62.75 -39.98 -17.31
N LYS A 53 -62.83 -39.21 -18.39
CA LYS A 53 -64.09 -38.64 -18.91
C LYS A 53 -65.02 -39.73 -19.44
N GLU A 54 -64.48 -40.72 -20.14
CA GLU A 54 -65.25 -41.88 -20.61
C GLU A 54 -65.76 -42.74 -19.44
N ALA A 55 -64.96 -42.96 -18.40
CA ALA A 55 -65.39 -43.73 -17.22
C ALA A 55 -66.58 -43.08 -16.49
N GLU A 56 -66.57 -41.74 -16.36
CA GLU A 56 -67.68 -40.98 -15.75
C GLU A 56 -68.93 -40.99 -16.64
N ALA A 57 -68.78 -40.75 -17.94
CA ALA A 57 -69.87 -40.83 -18.91
C ALA A 57 -70.50 -42.24 -18.95
N ARG A 58 -69.69 -43.30 -18.82
CA ARG A 58 -70.13 -44.69 -18.75
C ARG A 58 -70.94 -44.96 -17.47
N ARG A 59 -70.56 -44.43 -16.31
CA ARG A 59 -71.38 -44.46 -15.08
C ARG A 59 -72.74 -43.78 -15.28
N ARG A 60 -72.77 -42.57 -15.85
CA ARG A 60 -74.01 -41.81 -16.11
C ARG A 60 -74.95 -42.53 -17.08
N ASN A 61 -74.42 -43.18 -18.11
CA ASN A 61 -75.20 -43.97 -19.07
C ASN A 61 -75.74 -45.30 -18.50
N VAL A 62 -75.05 -45.94 -17.56
CA VAL A 62 -75.56 -47.15 -16.87
C VAL A 62 -76.77 -46.82 -15.99
N LEU A 63 -76.76 -45.67 -15.32
CA LEU A 63 -77.90 -45.19 -14.53
C LEU A 63 -79.13 -44.89 -15.42
N ARG A 64 -78.94 -44.17 -16.54
CA ARG A 64 -80.02 -43.93 -17.53
C ARG A 64 -80.57 -45.24 -18.12
N LYS A 65 -79.71 -46.23 -18.42
CA LYS A 65 -80.13 -47.56 -18.93
C LYS A 65 -80.84 -48.45 -17.90
N LYS A 66 -80.76 -48.17 -16.59
CA LYS A 66 -81.54 -48.88 -15.56
C LYS A 66 -82.96 -48.31 -15.41
N VAL A 67 -83.16 -47.01 -15.56
CA VAL A 67 -84.48 -46.35 -15.37
C VAL A 67 -85.46 -46.61 -16.53
N VAL A 68 -84.97 -46.81 -17.75
CA VAL A 68 -85.82 -46.96 -18.97
C VAL A 68 -86.30 -48.41 -19.20
N ARG A 69 -85.92 -49.39 -18.35
CA ARG A 69 -86.25 -50.81 -18.60
C ARG A 69 -87.63 -51.29 -18.14
N ASN A 70 -88.36 -50.51 -17.35
CA ASN A 70 -89.69 -50.89 -16.83
C ASN A 70 -90.87 -50.16 -17.51
N GLN A 71 -90.67 -49.61 -18.71
CA GLN A 71 -91.75 -49.02 -19.52
C GLN A 71 -91.84 -49.64 -20.93
N ARG A 72 -91.41 -50.90 -21.08
CA ARG A 72 -91.84 -51.75 -22.21
C ARG A 72 -93.23 -52.31 -21.95
N GLY A 73 -94.18 -51.39 -21.77
CA GLY A 73 -95.60 -51.67 -21.79
C GLY A 73 -96.05 -52.00 -23.20
N VAL A 74 -95.68 -53.19 -23.69
CA VAL A 74 -96.63 -53.92 -24.52
C VAL A 74 -97.84 -54.11 -23.61
N ILE A 75 -98.95 -53.45 -23.94
CA ILE A 75 -100.24 -53.70 -23.30
C ILE A 75 -100.65 -55.10 -23.77
N GLY A 76 -100.14 -56.12 -23.07
CA GLY A 76 -100.60 -57.48 -23.25
C GLY A 76 -102.08 -57.54 -22.88
N THR A 77 -102.86 -58.26 -23.68
CA THR A 77 -104.28 -58.50 -23.42
C THR A 77 -104.45 -58.93 -21.96
N PRO A 78 -105.35 -58.30 -21.17
CA PRO A 78 -105.48 -58.60 -19.75
C PRO A 78 -105.75 -60.10 -19.52
N PRO A 79 -105.33 -60.67 -18.38
CA PRO A 79 -105.45 -62.10 -18.14
C PRO A 79 -106.92 -62.56 -18.17
N PRO A 80 -107.22 -63.76 -18.67
CA PRO A 80 -108.59 -64.25 -18.78
C PRO A 80 -109.28 -64.35 -17.41
N VAL A 81 -110.53 -63.91 -17.37
CA VAL A 81 -111.38 -63.97 -16.17
C VAL A 81 -111.55 -65.44 -15.77
N CYS A 82 -111.40 -65.71 -14.47
CA CYS A 82 -111.33 -67.07 -13.92
C CYS A 82 -112.54 -67.92 -14.36
N GLY A 83 -112.26 -69.09 -14.97
CA GLY A 83 -113.27 -69.99 -15.55
C GLY A 83 -113.47 -69.86 -17.07
N ARG A 84 -112.78 -68.93 -17.75
CA ARG A 84 -112.73 -68.85 -19.23
C ARG A 84 -111.29 -68.90 -19.72
N LYS A 85 -111.10 -69.22 -21.01
CA LYS A 85 -109.81 -69.14 -21.72
C LYS A 85 -109.93 -68.10 -22.83
N HIS A 86 -108.85 -67.39 -23.12
CA HIS A 86 -108.75 -66.58 -24.33
C HIS A 86 -108.29 -67.46 -25.48
N GLU A 87 -108.86 -67.24 -26.66
CA GLU A 87 -108.44 -67.81 -27.94
C GLU A 87 -108.14 -66.65 -28.88
N ASP A 88 -107.07 -66.76 -29.66
CA ASP A 88 -106.64 -65.71 -30.56
C ASP A 88 -107.48 -65.75 -31.85
N VAL A 89 -108.38 -64.78 -32.00
CA VAL A 89 -109.21 -64.62 -33.20
C VAL A 89 -108.40 -63.88 -34.27
N GLN A 90 -108.46 -64.38 -35.52
CA GLN A 90 -107.80 -63.75 -36.67
C GLN A 90 -108.33 -62.33 -36.87
N THR A 91 -107.53 -61.36 -36.45
CA THR A 91 -107.84 -59.92 -36.42
C THR A 91 -107.08 -59.14 -37.49
N ASP A 92 -106.35 -59.85 -38.35
CA ASP A 92 -105.76 -59.29 -39.57
C ASP A 92 -106.87 -58.80 -40.51
N LYS A 93 -106.60 -57.66 -41.16
CA LYS A 93 -107.57 -56.93 -41.98
C LYS A 93 -107.87 -57.65 -43.30
N TYR A 94 -108.76 -58.63 -43.26
CA TYR A 94 -109.35 -59.25 -44.45
C TYR A 94 -110.30 -58.27 -45.13
N LEU A 95 -110.09 -58.01 -46.41
CA LEU A 95 -110.94 -57.14 -47.23
C LEU A 95 -111.49 -57.96 -48.41
N GLU A 96 -112.81 -58.17 -48.42
CA GLU A 96 -113.51 -58.65 -49.61
C GLU A 96 -113.94 -57.44 -50.44
N GLU A 97 -113.58 -57.43 -51.72
CA GLU A 97 -114.06 -56.42 -52.67
C GLU A 97 -115.48 -56.79 -53.11
N LEU A 98 -116.48 -56.05 -52.62
CA LEU A 98 -117.86 -56.17 -53.07
C LEU A 98 -118.09 -55.29 -54.30
N PHE A 99 -118.36 -55.92 -55.45
CA PHE A 99 -118.37 -55.26 -56.77
C PHE A 99 -119.68 -54.55 -57.15
N GLU A 100 -120.77 -54.74 -56.40
CA GLU A 100 -122.05 -54.07 -56.67
C GLU A 100 -122.34 -52.95 -55.66
N LYS A 101 -122.55 -51.73 -56.18
CA LYS A 101 -123.03 -50.60 -55.39
C LYS A 101 -124.55 -50.65 -55.25
N PRO A 102 -125.10 -50.53 -54.03
CA PRO A 102 -126.55 -50.38 -53.84
C PRO A 102 -127.03 -49.02 -54.40
N PRO A 103 -128.31 -48.91 -54.84
CA PRO A 103 -128.84 -47.70 -55.44
C PRO A 103 -128.95 -46.56 -54.43
N GLU A 104 -128.38 -45.40 -54.78
CA GLU A 104 -128.39 -44.18 -53.99
C GLU A 104 -129.68 -43.39 -54.25
N ILE A 105 -130.28 -42.81 -53.19
CA ILE A 105 -131.50 -41.99 -53.26
C ILE A 105 -131.17 -40.57 -52.83
N GLU A 106 -131.31 -39.60 -53.73
CA GLU A 106 -131.05 -38.19 -53.45
C GLU A 106 -132.27 -37.52 -52.79
N ILE A 107 -132.06 -36.89 -51.64
CA ILE A 107 -133.07 -36.10 -50.91
C ILE A 107 -132.51 -34.68 -50.73
N GLY A 108 -133.12 -33.70 -51.40
CA GLY A 108 -132.71 -32.30 -51.34
C GLY A 108 -133.20 -31.60 -50.09
N CYS A 109 -132.30 -31.28 -49.16
CA CYS A 109 -132.57 -30.41 -48.02
C CYS A 109 -132.06 -28.99 -48.30
N GLN A 110 -132.94 -27.99 -48.21
CA GLN A 110 -132.53 -26.58 -48.30
C GLN A 110 -131.82 -26.16 -47.00
N THR A 111 -130.50 -26.11 -47.03
CA THR A 111 -129.66 -25.62 -45.93
C THR A 111 -129.34 -24.14 -46.13
N ASP A 112 -129.71 -23.30 -45.14
CA ASP A 112 -129.23 -21.92 -45.10
C ASP A 112 -127.71 -21.89 -44.93
N LEU A 113 -127.06 -20.94 -45.60
CA LEU A 113 -125.62 -20.71 -45.50
C LEU A 113 -125.28 -20.14 -44.12
N PHE A 114 -124.91 -21.01 -43.17
CA PHE A 114 -124.39 -20.64 -41.86
C PHE A 114 -123.08 -19.84 -41.99
N LEU A 115 -123.20 -18.52 -42.16
CA LEU A 115 -122.07 -17.60 -42.09
C LEU A 115 -121.58 -17.52 -40.63
N TYR A 116 -120.33 -17.95 -40.40
CA TYR A 116 -119.71 -17.88 -39.08
C TYR A 116 -119.62 -16.43 -38.59
N ARG A 117 -120.21 -16.16 -37.42
CA ARG A 117 -119.95 -14.91 -36.67
C ARG A 117 -118.45 -14.87 -36.32
N PRO A 118 -117.73 -13.75 -36.55
CA PRO A 118 -116.34 -13.63 -36.10
C PRO A 118 -116.25 -13.78 -34.58
N PRO A 119 -115.15 -14.37 -34.05
CA PRO A 119 -114.98 -14.55 -32.62
C PRO A 119 -115.01 -13.20 -31.91
N SER A 120 -115.71 -13.11 -30.79
CA SER A 120 -115.73 -11.90 -29.96
C SER A 120 -114.31 -11.58 -29.46
N PRO A 121 -113.89 -10.30 -29.45
CA PRO A 121 -112.57 -9.92 -28.97
C PRO A 121 -112.38 -10.36 -27.50
N PRO A 122 -111.17 -10.80 -27.12
CA PRO A 122 -110.90 -11.24 -25.75
C PRO A 122 -111.07 -10.07 -24.79
N PHE A 123 -111.76 -10.31 -23.67
CA PHE A 123 -111.93 -9.31 -22.62
C PHE A 123 -110.59 -9.03 -21.93
N VAL A 124 -110.07 -7.82 -22.11
CA VAL A 124 -108.96 -7.30 -21.31
C VAL A 124 -109.56 -6.48 -20.17
N PRO A 125 -109.40 -6.88 -18.90
CA PRO A 125 -109.85 -6.07 -17.78
C PRO A 125 -109.08 -4.75 -17.74
N SER A 126 -109.78 -3.66 -17.44
CA SER A 126 -109.13 -2.39 -17.09
C SER A 126 -108.24 -2.58 -15.86
N LYS A 127 -107.13 -1.84 -15.79
CA LYS A 127 -106.25 -1.83 -14.62
C LYS A 127 -107.06 -1.36 -13.40
N VAL A 128 -107.23 -2.23 -12.41
CA VAL A 128 -107.85 -1.91 -11.12
C VAL A 128 -106.78 -1.92 -10.04
N GLY A 129 -106.45 -0.74 -9.53
CA GLY A 129 -105.41 -0.51 -8.54
C GLY A 129 -105.01 0.97 -8.52
N VAL A 130 -104.48 1.44 -7.40
CA VAL A 130 -103.88 2.78 -7.30
C VAL A 130 -102.39 2.64 -7.56
N ASP A 131 -101.85 3.46 -8.46
CA ASP A 131 -100.41 3.53 -8.68
C ASP A 131 -99.75 4.32 -7.55
N VAL A 132 -98.74 3.73 -6.94
CA VAL A 132 -97.93 4.33 -5.87
C VAL A 132 -96.47 4.20 -6.30
N GLU A 133 -95.77 5.32 -6.34
CA GLU A 133 -94.31 5.35 -6.50
C GLU A 133 -93.62 5.37 -5.14
N THR A 134 -92.47 4.71 -5.06
CA THR A 134 -91.60 4.70 -3.88
C THR A 134 -90.22 5.16 -4.29
N GLN A 135 -89.84 6.36 -3.86
CA GLN A 135 -88.54 6.96 -4.12
C GLN A 135 -87.77 7.10 -2.80
N ILE A 136 -86.49 6.74 -2.82
CA ILE A 136 -85.56 6.98 -1.72
C ILE A 136 -84.85 8.32 -2.00
N TYR A 137 -84.77 9.19 -0.99
CA TYR A 137 -84.15 10.51 -1.11
C TYR A 137 -82.69 10.49 -0.65
N ASP A 138 -81.91 11.47 -1.08
CA ASP A 138 -80.50 11.62 -0.70
C ASP A 138 -80.37 11.72 0.84
N GLY A 139 -79.65 10.77 1.45
CA GLY A 139 -79.43 10.67 2.89
C GLY A 139 -80.37 9.73 3.65
N ASP A 140 -81.43 9.20 3.04
CA ASP A 140 -82.44 8.33 3.70
C ASP A 140 -81.90 6.92 4.05
N LEU A 141 -80.77 6.51 3.43
CA LEU A 141 -80.08 5.24 3.67
C LEU A 141 -78.68 5.38 4.31
N PHE A 142 -78.26 6.60 4.66
CA PHE A 142 -76.89 6.83 5.13
C PHE A 142 -76.70 6.41 6.59
N ASP A 143 -75.90 5.38 6.84
CA ASP A 143 -75.44 4.98 8.17
C ASP A 143 -73.98 5.44 8.39
N PHE A 144 -73.81 6.43 9.27
CA PHE A 144 -72.50 7.01 9.55
C PHE A 144 -71.51 5.99 10.12
N ASP A 145 -71.96 5.08 10.98
CA ASP A 145 -71.08 4.14 11.68
C ASP A 145 -70.52 3.06 10.74
N VAL A 146 -71.20 2.79 9.63
CA VAL A 146 -70.75 1.89 8.56
C VAL A 146 -69.86 2.65 7.55
N GLU A 147 -70.31 3.80 7.08
CA GLU A 147 -69.62 4.55 6.00
C GLU A 147 -68.32 5.23 6.47
N VAL A 148 -68.16 5.50 7.77
CA VAL A 148 -66.91 6.06 8.31
C VAL A 148 -65.79 5.03 8.46
N GLN A 149 -66.11 3.73 8.59
CA GLN A 149 -65.12 2.67 8.80
C GLN A 149 -63.98 2.64 7.76
N PRO A 150 -64.21 2.62 6.44
CA PRO A 150 -63.12 2.58 5.45
C PRO A 150 -62.23 3.84 5.48
N ILE A 151 -62.80 5.01 5.80
CA ILE A 151 -62.05 6.26 5.94
C ILE A 151 -61.13 6.18 7.16
N LEU A 152 -61.65 5.69 8.28
CA LEU A 152 -60.94 5.61 9.55
C LEU A 152 -59.87 4.50 9.52
N GLU A 153 -60.16 3.36 8.90
CA GLU A 153 -59.19 2.29 8.63
C GLU A 153 -58.04 2.79 7.76
N SER A 154 -58.33 3.50 6.66
CA SER A 154 -57.29 4.06 5.78
C SER A 154 -56.44 5.11 6.50
N LEU A 155 -57.03 5.98 7.32
CA LEU A 155 -56.32 7.04 8.03
C LEU A 155 -55.43 6.47 9.16
N VAL A 156 -55.95 5.53 9.95
CA VAL A 156 -55.18 4.83 10.99
C VAL A 156 -54.07 3.99 10.36
N GLY A 157 -54.35 3.25 9.28
CA GLY A 157 -53.35 2.50 8.53
C GLY A 157 -52.21 3.39 8.06
N HIS A 158 -52.51 4.49 7.36
CA HIS A 158 -51.49 5.36 6.79
C HIS A 158 -50.64 6.08 7.85
N THR A 159 -51.25 6.51 8.97
CA THR A 159 -50.51 7.13 10.08
C THR A 159 -49.58 6.14 10.80
N ILE A 160 -49.99 4.87 10.95
CA ILE A 160 -49.13 3.83 11.54
C ILE A 160 -48.01 3.43 10.56
N GLU A 161 -48.31 3.27 9.27
CA GLU A 161 -47.33 2.97 8.22
C GLU A 161 -46.27 4.09 8.14
N GLN A 162 -46.70 5.35 8.07
CA GLN A 162 -45.79 6.49 8.05
C GLN A 162 -44.92 6.53 9.31
N GLY A 163 -45.51 6.42 10.50
CA GLY A 163 -44.76 6.45 11.76
C GLY A 163 -43.76 5.29 11.89
N LEU A 164 -44.10 4.09 11.44
CA LEU A 164 -43.16 2.95 11.40
C LEU A 164 -42.00 3.20 10.45
N VAL A 165 -42.27 3.77 9.27
CA VAL A 165 -41.25 4.12 8.29
C VAL A 165 -40.32 5.21 8.84
N GLU A 166 -40.86 6.26 9.46
CA GLU A 166 -40.08 7.34 10.08
C GLU A 166 -39.14 6.81 11.17
N ILE A 167 -39.64 5.99 12.11
CA ILE A 167 -38.82 5.39 13.17
C ILE A 167 -37.68 4.53 12.61
N LEU A 168 -37.94 3.71 11.59
CA LEU A 168 -36.91 2.87 10.95
C LEU A 168 -35.81 3.72 10.29
N HIS A 169 -36.17 4.85 9.67
CA HIS A 169 -35.18 5.77 9.09
C HIS A 169 -34.37 6.49 10.18
N GLU A 170 -34.98 6.88 11.30
CA GLU A 170 -34.26 7.47 12.44
C GLU A 170 -33.25 6.49 13.06
N GLU A 171 -33.64 5.23 13.25
CA GLU A 171 -32.75 4.17 13.74
C GLU A 171 -31.59 3.88 12.75
N GLU A 172 -31.87 3.82 11.44
CA GLU A 172 -30.83 3.64 10.42
C GLU A 172 -29.84 4.82 10.41
N LEU A 173 -30.33 6.06 10.44
CA LEU A 173 -29.48 7.26 10.46
C LEU A 173 -28.62 7.31 11.72
N ALA A 174 -29.16 6.94 12.89
CA ALA A 174 -28.40 6.84 14.13
C ALA A 174 -27.31 5.75 14.05
N TYR A 175 -27.62 4.59 13.48
CA TYR A 175 -26.65 3.51 13.27
C TYR A 175 -25.52 3.92 12.30
N ILE A 176 -25.85 4.59 11.19
CA ILE A 176 -24.86 5.11 10.23
C ILE A 176 -23.95 6.15 10.89
N GLN A 177 -24.50 7.06 11.70
CA GLN A 177 -23.70 8.05 12.44
C GLN A 177 -22.75 7.38 13.43
N TYR A 178 -23.24 6.45 14.24
CA TYR A 178 -22.41 5.67 15.17
C TYR A 178 -21.26 4.94 14.45
N LYS A 179 -21.53 4.28 13.32
CA LYS A 179 -20.51 3.60 12.52
C LYS A 179 -19.53 4.55 11.85
N LYS A 180 -19.97 5.75 11.44
CA LYS A 180 -19.08 6.80 10.92
C LYS A 180 -18.12 7.29 12.02
N GLU A 181 -18.59 7.51 13.24
CA GLU A 181 -17.76 7.93 14.36
C GLU A 181 -16.73 6.86 14.74
N GLU A 182 -17.13 5.59 14.83
CA GLU A 182 -16.23 4.45 15.07
C GLU A 182 -15.09 4.37 14.04
N LEU A 183 -15.43 4.52 12.75
CA LEU A 183 -14.44 4.49 11.65
C LEU A 183 -13.55 5.75 11.61
N LEU A 184 -14.07 6.93 11.98
CA LEU A 184 -13.27 8.15 12.07
C LEU A 184 -12.26 8.06 13.23
N ALA A 185 -12.69 7.57 14.40
CA ALA A 185 -11.80 7.35 15.54
C ALA A 185 -10.65 6.38 15.19
N LEU A 186 -10.96 5.25 14.52
CA LEU A 186 -9.94 4.31 14.04
C LEU A 186 -8.99 4.97 13.03
N ARG A 187 -9.51 5.73 12.07
CA ARG A 187 -8.69 6.45 11.09
C ARG A 187 -7.78 7.49 11.75
N GLU A 188 -8.22 8.16 12.82
CA GLU A 188 -7.40 9.08 13.59
C GLU A 188 -6.27 8.37 14.32
N THR A 189 -6.52 7.18 14.91
CA THR A 189 -5.46 6.38 15.52
C THR A 189 -4.44 5.88 14.49
N ASP A 190 -4.89 5.40 13.33
CA ASP A 190 -4.02 4.93 12.26
C ASP A 190 -3.13 6.07 11.71
N LEU A 191 -3.71 7.25 11.50
CA LEU A 191 -2.96 8.43 11.06
C LEU A 191 -1.96 8.91 12.12
N ALA A 192 -2.26 8.78 13.41
CA ALA A 192 -1.33 9.07 14.49
C ALA A 192 -0.14 8.09 14.49
N GLU A 193 -0.38 6.80 14.29
CA GLU A 193 0.68 5.80 14.16
C GLU A 193 1.55 6.01 12.91
N VAL A 194 0.94 6.25 11.75
CA VAL A 194 1.68 6.55 10.51
C VAL A 194 2.60 7.77 10.68
N ARG A 195 2.10 8.85 11.32
CA ARG A 195 2.93 10.02 11.64
C ARG A 195 4.09 9.70 12.59
N ARG A 196 3.87 8.83 13.59
CA ARG A 196 4.93 8.35 14.50
C ARG A 196 6.03 7.60 13.73
N LEU A 197 5.64 6.67 12.85
CA LEU A 197 6.55 5.87 12.04
C LEU A 197 7.32 6.72 11.02
N GLN A 198 6.66 7.65 10.33
CA GLN A 198 7.31 8.58 9.41
C GLN A 198 8.36 9.46 10.11
N ALA A 199 8.08 9.94 11.33
CA ALA A 199 9.04 10.72 12.11
C ALA A 199 10.25 9.86 12.58
N GLU A 200 10.03 8.58 12.87
CA GLU A 200 11.08 7.62 13.22
C GLU A 200 11.97 7.29 12.01
N GLU A 201 11.36 7.01 10.85
CA GLU A 201 12.06 6.76 9.58
C GLU A 201 12.84 7.99 9.10
N ALA A 202 12.28 9.20 9.21
CA ALA A 202 12.97 10.45 8.89
C ALA A 202 14.24 10.64 9.75
N ARG A 203 14.21 10.25 11.04
CA ARG A 203 15.40 10.28 11.91
C ARG A 203 16.43 9.23 11.50
N PHE A 204 15.99 8.00 11.24
CA PHE A 204 16.88 6.90 10.85
C PHE A 204 17.56 7.17 9.49
N THR A 205 16.82 7.65 8.50
CA THR A 205 17.35 8.02 7.18
C THR A 205 18.32 9.19 7.27
N ALA A 206 18.02 10.24 8.06
CA ALA A 206 18.93 11.36 8.27
C ALA A 206 20.27 10.92 8.88
N GLU A 207 20.26 10.08 9.93
CA GLU A 207 21.48 9.55 10.53
C GLU A 207 22.22 8.60 9.58
N ARG A 208 21.51 7.73 8.84
CA ARG A 208 22.11 6.89 7.79
C ARG A 208 22.82 7.72 6.73
N HIS A 209 22.21 8.79 6.24
CA HIS A 209 22.84 9.71 5.28
C HIS A 209 24.06 10.43 5.87
N ARG A 210 24.02 10.79 7.16
CA ARG A 210 25.18 11.35 7.88
C ARG A 210 26.35 10.36 7.92
N ARG A 211 26.09 9.09 8.26
CA ARG A 211 27.11 8.04 8.30
C ARG A 211 27.72 7.78 6.92
N ILE A 212 26.89 7.61 5.89
CA ILE A 212 27.36 7.44 4.49
C ILE A 212 28.24 8.61 4.06
N ARG A 213 27.88 9.85 4.42
CA ARG A 213 28.69 11.04 4.14
C ARG A 213 30.04 10.99 4.87
N GLN A 214 30.05 10.67 6.16
CA GLN A 214 31.28 10.51 6.94
C GLN A 214 32.19 9.42 6.35
N ASP A 215 31.64 8.25 6.02
CA ASP A 215 32.36 7.13 5.42
C ASP A 215 32.94 7.50 4.04
N SER A 216 32.21 8.28 3.23
CA SER A 216 32.72 8.76 1.94
C SER A 216 33.88 9.74 2.09
N ILE A 217 33.83 10.62 3.10
CA ILE A 217 34.92 11.57 3.39
C ILE A 217 36.14 10.82 3.91
N ALA A 218 35.96 9.87 4.84
CA ALA A 218 37.03 9.04 5.37
C ALA A 218 37.74 8.25 4.26
N LYS A 219 36.98 7.58 3.39
CA LYS A 219 37.54 6.83 2.23
C LYS A 219 38.36 7.71 1.28
N ASN A 220 37.91 8.93 1.01
CA ASN A 220 38.65 9.87 0.17
C ASN A 220 39.96 10.30 0.83
N LEU A 221 39.93 10.62 2.13
CA LEU A 221 41.13 10.99 2.90
C LEU A 221 42.11 9.81 3.03
N ASP A 222 41.61 8.59 3.22
CA ASP A 222 42.42 7.37 3.26
C ASP A 222 43.10 7.10 1.91
N ALA A 223 42.40 7.31 0.79
CA ALA A 223 42.98 7.21 -0.54
C ALA A 223 44.10 8.25 -0.76
N GLU A 224 43.84 9.52 -0.46
CA GLU A 224 44.87 10.57 -0.53
C GLU A 224 46.08 10.27 0.36
N MET A 225 45.86 9.72 1.57
CA MET A 225 46.93 9.32 2.48
C MET A 225 47.72 8.14 1.92
N GLN A 226 47.06 7.14 1.34
CA GLN A 226 47.71 6.01 0.68
C GLN A 226 48.56 6.47 -0.51
N ASP A 227 48.08 7.41 -1.33
CA ASP A 227 48.86 7.97 -2.44
C ASP A 227 50.11 8.72 -1.93
N LYS A 228 49.97 9.53 -0.87
CA LYS A 228 51.11 10.23 -0.23
C LYS A 228 52.13 9.25 0.36
N VAL A 229 51.67 8.20 1.05
CA VAL A 229 52.53 7.17 1.68
C VAL A 229 53.22 6.29 0.65
N THR A 230 52.51 5.89 -0.42
CA THR A 230 53.10 5.10 -1.51
C THR A 230 54.11 5.92 -2.29
N ALA A 231 53.82 7.18 -2.64
CA ALA A 231 54.79 8.09 -3.26
C ALA A 231 56.06 8.26 -2.40
N ALA A 232 55.91 8.52 -1.09
CA ALA A 232 57.04 8.64 -0.17
C ALA A 232 57.88 7.35 -0.09
N ARG A 233 57.25 6.18 -0.01
CA ARG A 233 57.95 4.88 0.00
C ARG A 233 58.65 4.59 -1.33
N LEU A 234 58.03 4.91 -2.47
CA LEU A 234 58.64 4.77 -3.80
C LEU A 234 59.86 5.67 -3.94
N LEU A 235 59.77 6.94 -3.53
CA LEU A 235 60.89 7.87 -3.50
C LEU A 235 62.01 7.40 -2.57
N GLN A 236 61.69 6.91 -1.36
CA GLN A 236 62.68 6.37 -0.44
C GLN A 236 63.41 5.16 -1.03
N GLY A 237 62.68 4.23 -1.66
CA GLY A 237 63.28 3.08 -2.35
C GLY A 237 64.13 3.49 -3.55
N HIS A 238 63.73 4.52 -4.29
CA HIS A 238 64.51 5.06 -5.41
C HIS A 238 65.80 5.74 -4.93
N ILE A 239 65.72 6.62 -3.93
CA ILE A 239 66.87 7.32 -3.33
C ILE A 239 67.88 6.33 -2.73
N ALA A 240 67.40 5.29 -2.04
CA ALA A 240 68.24 4.24 -1.45
C ALA A 240 69.06 3.47 -2.51
N ASN A 241 68.57 3.36 -3.75
CA ASN A 241 69.29 2.74 -4.86
C ASN A 241 70.15 3.75 -5.64
N LEU A 242 69.66 4.99 -5.81
CA LEU A 242 70.32 6.03 -6.58
C LEU A 242 71.57 6.58 -5.88
N VAL A 243 71.48 6.87 -4.57
CA VAL A 243 72.61 7.48 -3.83
C VAL A 243 73.86 6.60 -3.87
N PRO A 244 73.82 5.28 -3.58
CA PRO A 244 75.00 4.43 -3.73
C PRO A 244 75.48 4.30 -5.17
N ALA A 245 74.60 4.38 -6.17
CA ALA A 245 74.99 4.31 -7.57
C ALA A 245 75.73 5.58 -8.02
N VAL A 246 75.25 6.77 -7.63
CA VAL A 246 75.91 8.06 -7.92
C VAL A 246 77.22 8.19 -7.15
N LEU A 247 77.26 7.81 -5.87
CA LEU A 247 78.49 7.83 -5.08
C LEU A 247 79.58 6.93 -5.69
N LYS A 248 79.24 5.70 -6.12
CA LYS A 248 80.18 4.81 -6.83
C LYS A 248 80.65 5.34 -8.19
N GLN A 249 79.89 6.21 -8.84
CA GLN A 249 80.32 6.88 -10.07
C GLN A 249 81.25 8.07 -9.80
N LEU A 250 81.14 8.70 -8.62
CA LEU A 250 81.92 9.87 -8.22
C LEU A 250 83.21 9.51 -7.46
N GLU A 251 83.20 8.41 -6.70
CA GLU A 251 84.35 7.83 -5.98
C GLU A 251 85.64 7.75 -6.83
N PRO A 252 85.65 7.19 -8.06
CA PRO A 252 86.86 7.14 -8.89
C PRO A 252 87.35 8.51 -9.38
N LEU A 253 86.49 9.53 -9.43
CA LEU A 253 86.87 10.90 -9.82
C LEU A 253 87.49 11.71 -8.67
N ASN A 254 87.30 11.26 -7.42
CA ASN A 254 87.59 12.10 -6.25
C ASN A 254 88.88 11.71 -5.49
N GLU A 255 89.30 10.43 -5.56
CA GLU A 255 90.42 9.95 -4.74
C GLU A 255 91.76 9.83 -5.49
N ALA A 256 91.75 9.38 -6.75
CA ALA A 256 92.98 9.15 -7.51
C ALA A 256 93.55 10.43 -8.15
N GLU A 257 92.78 11.09 -9.03
CA GLU A 257 93.24 12.28 -9.76
C GLU A 257 93.57 13.44 -8.81
N ASN A 258 92.74 13.70 -7.80
CA ASN A 258 92.98 14.76 -6.82
C ASN A 258 94.26 14.54 -6.01
N ARG A 259 94.59 13.28 -5.67
CA ARG A 259 95.81 12.99 -4.91
C ARG A 259 97.06 13.20 -5.75
N GLU A 260 97.09 12.65 -6.96
CA GLU A 260 98.23 12.80 -7.87
C GLU A 260 98.41 14.27 -8.31
N GLU A 261 97.32 15.00 -8.55
CA GLU A 261 97.39 16.43 -8.89
C GLU A 261 97.81 17.29 -7.67
N LEU A 262 97.38 16.93 -6.45
CA LEU A 262 97.85 17.56 -5.23
C LEU A 262 99.34 17.32 -5.01
N GLU A 263 99.82 16.08 -5.10
CA GLU A 263 101.25 15.74 -4.98
C GLU A 263 102.08 16.47 -6.06
N ARG A 264 101.57 16.55 -7.31
CA ARG A 264 102.19 17.32 -8.40
C ARG A 264 102.25 18.83 -8.15
N LYS A 265 101.30 19.42 -7.40
CA LYS A 265 101.29 20.85 -7.04
C LYS A 265 102.11 21.15 -5.78
N LEU A 266 102.03 20.29 -4.76
CA LEU A 266 102.70 20.48 -3.47
C LEU A 266 104.20 20.22 -3.54
N CYS A 267 104.64 19.15 -4.21
CA CYS A 267 106.06 18.78 -4.23
C CYS A 267 106.98 19.89 -4.78
N PRO A 268 106.68 20.55 -5.92
CA PRO A 268 107.51 21.66 -6.41
C PRO A 268 107.57 22.85 -5.43
N TRP A 269 106.42 23.27 -4.90
CA TRP A 269 106.34 24.37 -3.93
C TRP A 269 107.12 24.06 -2.65
N LEU A 270 106.97 22.84 -2.11
CA LEU A 270 107.69 22.40 -0.92
C LEU A 270 109.19 22.34 -1.17
N THR A 271 109.64 21.81 -2.33
CA THR A 271 111.07 21.82 -2.68
C THR A 271 111.63 23.23 -2.86
N GLN A 272 110.83 24.18 -3.36
CA GLN A 272 111.25 25.58 -3.47
C GLN A 272 111.38 26.24 -2.10
N GLN A 273 110.38 26.12 -1.23
CA GLN A 273 110.43 26.71 0.12
C GLN A 273 111.54 26.10 0.98
N VAL A 274 111.76 24.77 0.90
CA VAL A 274 112.89 24.13 1.58
C VAL A 274 114.23 24.61 1.01
N ALA A 275 114.33 24.88 -0.29
CA ALA A 275 115.54 25.44 -0.89
C ALA A 275 115.78 26.91 -0.49
N GLU A 276 114.73 27.72 -0.37
CA GLU A 276 114.81 29.11 0.11
C GLU A 276 115.26 29.17 1.59
N GLU A 277 114.67 28.36 2.47
CA GLU A 277 115.07 28.27 3.88
C GLU A 277 116.50 27.73 4.05
N VAL A 278 116.88 26.67 3.31
CA VAL A 278 118.28 26.17 3.33
C VAL A 278 119.25 27.22 2.77
N GLY A 279 118.84 28.01 1.77
CA GLY A 279 119.59 29.17 1.29
C GLY A 279 119.81 30.20 2.40
N HIS A 280 118.74 30.62 3.08
CA HIS A 280 118.83 31.54 4.22
C HIS A 280 119.69 31.02 5.36
N MET A 281 119.69 29.70 5.63
CA MET A 281 120.61 29.07 6.60
C MET A 281 122.07 29.13 6.15
N ILE A 282 122.35 28.91 4.85
CA ILE A 282 123.72 29.00 4.29
C ILE A 282 124.21 30.45 4.34
N ASP A 283 123.40 31.42 3.90
CA ASP A 283 123.72 32.85 3.92
C ASP A 283 123.99 33.33 5.36
N SER A 284 123.11 32.96 6.30
CA SER A 284 123.27 33.28 7.73
C SER A 284 124.57 32.69 8.30
N ARG A 285 124.91 31.47 7.91
CA ARG A 285 126.18 30.83 8.30
C ARG A 285 127.38 31.53 7.67
N GLU A 286 127.31 31.94 6.40
CA GLU A 286 128.39 32.68 5.74
C GLU A 286 128.63 34.03 6.44
N ILE A 287 127.56 34.80 6.69
CA ILE A 287 127.61 36.07 7.44
C ILE A 287 128.21 35.85 8.84
N LEU A 288 127.78 34.82 9.57
CA LEU A 288 128.37 34.48 10.87
C LEU A 288 129.87 34.13 10.77
N THR A 289 130.29 33.37 9.75
CA THR A 289 131.73 33.11 9.56
C THR A 289 132.52 34.36 9.15
N ALA A 290 131.92 35.31 8.44
CA ALA A 290 132.53 36.59 8.12
C ALA A 290 132.71 37.45 9.38
N ILE A 291 131.67 37.56 10.22
CA ILE A 291 131.73 38.26 11.51
C ILE A 291 132.75 37.60 12.44
N VAL A 292 132.82 36.27 12.50
CA VAL A 292 133.85 35.55 13.29
C VAL A 292 135.26 35.86 12.77
N LYS A 293 135.47 35.90 11.45
CA LYS A 293 136.76 36.32 10.86
C LYS A 293 137.08 37.78 11.22
N GLU A 294 136.11 38.68 11.16
CA GLU A 294 136.31 40.10 11.52
C GLU A 294 136.65 40.26 13.01
N ILE A 295 135.94 39.57 13.91
CA ILE A 295 136.24 39.57 15.36
C ILE A 295 137.63 38.98 15.63
N LEU A 296 138.05 37.94 14.89
CA LEU A 296 139.40 37.38 14.98
C LEU A 296 140.47 38.35 14.47
N LEU A 297 140.21 39.09 13.40
CA LEU A 297 141.10 40.14 12.87
C LEU A 297 141.21 41.32 13.85
N GLN A 298 140.08 41.86 14.34
CA GLN A 298 140.06 42.92 15.35
C GLN A 298 140.75 42.47 16.64
N ARG A 299 140.62 41.21 17.07
CA ARG A 299 141.39 40.69 18.21
C ARG A 299 142.88 40.56 17.90
N ALA A 300 143.28 40.11 16.71
CA ALA A 300 144.69 40.06 16.33
C ALA A 300 145.33 41.48 16.36
N GLU A 301 144.62 42.47 15.82
CA GLU A 301 145.00 43.89 15.82
C GLU A 301 145.08 44.50 17.23
N MET A 302 144.29 43.99 18.19
CA MET A 302 144.37 44.40 19.60
C MET A 302 145.50 43.75 20.42
N TYR A 303 146.06 42.61 19.99
CA TYR A 303 147.10 41.90 20.75
C TYR A 303 148.53 42.10 20.21
N ASP A 304 148.71 42.50 18.94
CA ASP A 304 150.01 42.88 18.38
C ASP A 304 149.90 44.11 17.45
N PRO A 305 150.30 45.34 17.88
CA PRO A 305 150.28 46.53 17.02
C PRO A 305 151.39 46.57 15.94
N ASP A 306 152.18 45.50 15.78
CA ASP A 306 153.25 45.35 14.79
C ASP A 306 153.09 44.07 13.91
N PHE A 307 151.91 43.41 13.91
CA PHE A 307 151.68 42.20 13.10
C PHE A 307 151.10 42.49 11.71
N THR A 308 151.96 42.59 10.70
CA THR A 308 151.54 42.74 9.30
C THR A 308 150.97 41.44 8.71
N LEU A 309 149.78 41.52 8.10
CA LEU A 309 149.05 40.40 7.48
C LEU A 309 149.87 39.60 6.45
N ALA A 310 149.92 38.28 6.67
CA ALA A 310 150.16 37.29 5.62
C ALA A 310 149.28 36.05 5.84
N SER A 311 148.35 35.85 4.90
CA SER A 311 147.53 34.67 4.61
C SER A 311 147.74 33.37 5.41
N SER A 312 146.65 32.83 5.97
CA SER A 312 146.21 31.46 5.63
C SER A 312 144.74 31.22 5.99
N GLU A 313 144.11 30.36 5.20
CA GLU A 313 142.70 30.02 5.27
C GLU A 313 142.42 28.92 6.32
N GLY A 314 141.18 28.89 6.82
CA GLY A 314 140.49 27.63 7.13
C GLY A 314 140.83 26.92 8.44
N MET A 315 139.93 27.02 9.42
CA MET A 315 139.45 25.84 10.14
C MET A 315 138.01 26.05 10.59
N LEU A 316 137.11 25.20 10.10
CA LEU A 316 135.69 25.17 10.46
C LEU A 316 135.47 24.02 11.45
N VAL A 317 134.80 24.29 12.57
CA VAL A 317 134.22 23.26 13.44
C VAL A 317 132.75 23.62 13.70
N CYS A 318 131.86 22.67 13.41
CA CYS A 318 130.41 22.77 13.60
C CYS A 318 129.97 22.10 14.91
N VAL A 319 128.64 22.03 15.11
CA VAL A 319 127.90 21.17 16.07
C VAL A 319 127.83 21.73 17.50
N GLU A 320 126.70 21.80 18.19
CA GLU A 320 125.24 21.90 17.87
C GLU A 320 124.56 22.15 19.22
N GLU A 321 123.51 22.97 19.30
CA GLU A 321 122.62 22.99 20.49
C GLU A 321 121.17 22.83 20.04
N ASN A 322 120.48 21.86 20.64
CA ASN A 322 119.10 21.51 20.38
C ASN A 322 118.22 22.01 21.54
N ASP A 323 117.46 23.09 21.31
CA ASP A 323 116.36 23.47 22.20
C ASP A 323 115.06 22.78 21.79
N THR A 324 114.34 22.22 22.76
CA THR A 324 112.97 21.72 22.57
C THR A 324 112.03 22.41 23.56
N ALA A 325 111.07 23.16 23.03
CA ALA A 325 110.16 23.97 23.82
C ALA A 325 108.87 23.24 24.19
N SER A 326 108.29 23.68 25.31
CA SER A 326 107.03 23.24 25.92
C SER A 326 105.81 23.35 25.01
N ALA A 327 104.83 22.46 25.22
CA ALA A 327 103.42 22.76 25.00
C ALA A 327 102.54 22.03 26.03
N GLY A 328 101.66 22.77 26.70
CA GLY A 328 100.61 22.24 27.56
C GLY A 328 99.34 23.08 27.42
N SER A 329 98.18 22.42 27.42
CA SER A 329 96.86 23.03 27.25
C SER A 329 95.87 22.49 28.27
N PRO A 330 94.96 23.33 28.81
CA PRO A 330 93.71 22.84 29.38
C PRO A 330 92.45 23.55 28.86
N THR A 331 91.55 22.72 28.33
CA THR A 331 90.11 22.55 28.70
C THR A 331 89.36 23.64 29.48
N LEU A 332 88.17 24.02 28.99
CA LEU A 332 86.81 24.04 29.62
C LEU A 332 85.87 24.78 28.62
N SER A 333 84.75 24.26 28.08
CA SER A 333 83.45 23.86 28.64
C SER A 333 82.73 24.93 29.48
N GLU A 334 81.61 25.48 28.99
CA GLU A 334 80.39 25.68 29.79
C GLU A 334 79.10 25.87 28.94
N LEU A 335 77.95 25.80 29.63
CA LEU A 335 76.58 25.83 29.10
C LEU A 335 75.97 27.24 29.04
N SER A 336 74.85 27.37 28.32
CA SER A 336 73.73 28.21 28.80
C SER A 336 72.38 27.74 28.23
N GLN A 337 71.39 27.56 29.11
CA GLN A 337 69.95 27.61 28.80
C GLN A 337 69.46 29.08 28.89
N VAL A 338 68.22 29.37 28.50
CA VAL A 338 67.20 30.14 29.25
C VAL A 338 65.97 30.45 28.36
N ASP A 339 64.80 29.96 28.82
CA ASP A 339 63.44 30.56 28.93
C ASP A 339 62.84 31.32 27.71
N GLU A 340 61.66 30.97 27.17
CA GLU A 340 60.27 30.99 27.69
C GLU A 340 59.63 32.39 27.82
N ASP A 341 58.47 32.61 27.17
CA ASP A 341 57.28 33.27 27.77
C ASP A 341 56.02 33.27 26.83
N PRO A 342 54.77 33.37 27.37
CA PRO A 342 53.53 33.06 26.63
C PRO A 342 52.49 34.21 26.52
N ILE A 343 51.42 33.98 25.71
CA ILE A 343 50.12 34.71 25.65
C ILE A 343 49.20 33.94 24.65
N ALA A 344 47.86 33.82 24.75
CA ALA A 344 46.87 33.95 25.85
C ALA A 344 45.55 33.20 25.41
N ASN A 345 44.39 33.47 26.03
CA ASN A 345 43.08 32.84 25.69
C ASN A 345 42.17 33.70 24.80
N ASP A 346 41.30 33.05 24.03
CA ASP A 346 39.91 33.48 23.83
C ASP A 346 38.98 32.25 23.71
N TYR A 347 37.69 32.47 23.95
CA TYR A 347 36.66 31.48 24.30
C TYR A 347 35.45 31.64 23.37
N GLU A 348 34.91 30.54 22.83
CA GLU A 348 33.46 30.32 22.76
C GLU A 348 33.09 28.90 22.28
N ALA A 349 31.99 28.38 22.81
CA ALA A 349 31.49 27.03 22.52
C ALA A 349 30.26 27.09 21.60
N SER A 350 30.29 26.36 20.49
CA SER A 350 29.15 26.25 19.57
C SER A 350 28.40 24.93 19.80
N ALA A 351 27.15 25.04 20.27
CA ALA A 351 26.25 23.92 20.54
C ALA A 351 25.46 23.47 19.29
N ALA A 352 24.95 22.24 19.31
CA ALA A 352 24.21 21.64 18.20
C ALA A 352 22.77 22.17 18.04
N PRO A 353 22.22 22.19 16.81
CA PRO A 353 20.84 22.62 16.57
C PRO A 353 19.82 21.50 16.84
N THR A 354 18.70 21.86 17.46
CA THR A 354 17.49 21.03 17.61
C THR A 354 16.40 21.60 16.71
N PRO A 355 15.63 20.80 15.94
CA PRO A 355 14.57 21.34 15.08
C PRO A 355 13.37 21.79 15.90
N GLN A 356 12.91 23.03 15.67
CA GLN A 356 11.62 23.51 16.17
C GLN A 356 10.52 23.35 15.11
N ILE A 357 9.33 22.98 15.57
CA ILE A 357 8.12 22.86 14.76
C ILE A 357 7.41 24.22 14.83
N ASN A 358 7.41 24.97 13.72
CA ASN A 358 6.55 26.13 13.59
C ASN A 358 5.18 25.70 13.03
N VAL A 359 4.14 25.93 13.84
CA VAL A 359 2.76 25.95 13.37
C VAL A 359 2.46 27.37 12.92
N THR A 360 2.20 27.56 11.62
CA THR A 360 1.61 28.79 11.08
C THR A 360 0.34 28.43 10.33
N SER A 361 -0.77 28.97 10.79
CA SER A 361 -2.09 28.91 10.16
C SER A 361 -2.19 29.87 8.95
N GLU A 362 -3.31 29.76 8.23
CA GLU A 362 -3.86 30.74 7.25
C GLU A 362 -3.33 30.71 5.80
N ALA A 363 -3.98 29.86 4.99
CA ALA A 363 -4.41 30.12 3.60
C ALA A 363 -5.46 29.03 3.25
N SER A 364 -6.76 29.27 3.34
CA SER A 364 -7.61 30.03 2.39
C SER A 364 -7.72 29.40 1.00
N ASP A 365 -8.89 28.80 0.77
CA ASP A 365 -9.60 28.57 -0.49
C ASP A 365 -8.82 28.18 -1.77
N LYS A 366 -9.06 26.94 -2.21
CA LYS A 366 -9.75 26.71 -3.49
C LYS A 366 -10.43 25.33 -3.54
N LEU A 367 -11.72 25.36 -3.87
CA LEU A 367 -12.51 24.20 -4.25
C LEU A 367 -12.39 24.02 -5.75
N ASP A 368 -11.73 22.95 -6.20
CA ASP A 368 -11.85 22.48 -7.58
C ASP A 368 -12.94 21.39 -7.60
N LEU A 369 -14.14 21.76 -8.06
CA LEU A 369 -15.18 20.80 -8.44
C LEU A 369 -14.75 20.13 -9.74
N GLU A 370 -14.45 18.84 -9.70
CA GLU A 370 -14.47 18.02 -10.92
C GLU A 370 -15.93 17.83 -11.36
N GLN A 371 -16.27 18.39 -12.52
CA GLN A 371 -17.54 18.14 -13.19
C GLN A 371 -17.46 16.78 -13.90
N GLU A 372 -18.32 15.83 -13.52
CA GLU A 372 -18.60 14.68 -14.39
C GLU A 372 -19.34 15.16 -15.66
N PRO A 373 -18.94 14.72 -16.86
CA PRO A 373 -19.64 15.04 -18.09
C PRO A 373 -20.87 14.13 -18.28
N GLU A 374 -22.04 14.75 -18.49
CA GLU A 374 -23.29 14.04 -18.84
C GLU A 374 -23.14 13.14 -20.07
N LYS A 375 -23.68 11.92 -20.00
CA LYS A 375 -24.18 11.18 -21.17
C LYS A 375 -25.14 10.04 -20.81
#